data_AF-A0A6P0RPD5-F1
#
_entry.id   AF-A0A6P0RPD5-F1
#
_cell.length_a   1.000
_cell.length_b   1.000
_cell.length_c   1.000
_cell.angle_alpha   90.00
_cell.angle_beta   90.00
_cell.angle_gamma   90.00
#
_symmetry.space_group_name_H-M   'P 1'
#
loop_
_entity.id
_entity.type
_entity.pdbx_description
1 polymer ?
#
loop_
_entity_poly.entity_id
_entity_poly.type
_entity_poly.pdbx_seq_one_letter_code
_entity_poly.pdbx_strand_id
1 'polypeptide(L)'
;MAKITDPDFLDRDTELIFDFSSPTARTIQLVKTGNLSNDGVALQAIYSKCKELWKNEADLIKIPFPFDPITPTQFDLINDWNWADSTTREIIRDGGWAVRDSGGNSLEEWACIISLGTLAATSDQIYYQQEANGAAQNFVLSDAVNQAIQIYKSGAGTFDYRGFLKIFCREQGKTYAQSGLADIGVTTMTYKDYGFPVSNAQDLKISASDNDISTTAPYTGMSITYQAAPVTRDIGGANYNFDVIIEGNGATVENIYEFVQYQLRQNSDIDAGAGAVTGQTADSLLRFLGDTLITSEGVFIDNFSATDTNRIDFYDNTNTVRRFPYVAAGEILFNSNLQTDTDAVFSLFFADNYGTASGIIVNDADGNPISGAVGGVGSLSFTFDYDGNNQGGRPTATDASVVAVAIGLNKAQFVSATATITRSVTNVINLVSSLERNYQNS
;
A
#
# COMPACT_ATOMS: atom_id res chain seq x y z
N MET A 1 11.28 29.80 -9.19
CA MET A 1 11.01 30.51 -10.45
C MET A 1 10.02 29.66 -11.23
N ALA A 2 9.73 29.93 -12.50
CA ALA A 2 8.95 28.99 -13.31
C ALA A 2 9.92 28.21 -14.20
N LYS A 3 9.54 26.98 -14.56
CA LYS A 3 10.23 26.21 -15.61
C LYS A 3 10.33 27.06 -16.88
N ILE A 4 11.52 27.13 -17.48
CA ILE A 4 11.74 27.87 -18.73
C ILE A 4 11.17 27.07 -19.90
N THR A 5 10.20 27.64 -20.60
CA THR A 5 9.63 27.11 -21.86
C THR A 5 9.87 28.04 -23.05
N ASP A 6 10.21 29.30 -22.80
CA ASP A 6 10.52 30.30 -23.80
C ASP A 6 12.05 30.44 -23.95
N PRO A 7 12.63 30.23 -25.14
CA PRO A 7 14.07 30.34 -25.37
C PRO A 7 14.65 31.71 -25.06
N ASP A 8 13.85 32.78 -25.06
CA ASP A 8 14.34 34.14 -24.80
C ASP A 8 14.86 34.32 -23.36
N PHE A 9 14.50 33.43 -22.42
CA PHE A 9 15.00 33.46 -21.04
C PHE A 9 16.35 32.76 -20.84
N LEU A 10 16.95 32.17 -21.88
CA LEU A 10 18.28 31.57 -21.82
C LEU A 10 19.30 32.50 -22.48
N ASP A 11 20.27 33.02 -21.73
CA ASP A 11 21.34 33.83 -22.31
C ASP A 11 22.63 33.01 -22.52
N ARG A 12 23.26 33.23 -23.67
CA ARG A 12 24.57 32.64 -23.99
C ARG A 12 25.61 33.17 -23.01
N ASP A 13 26.55 32.30 -22.63
CA ASP A 13 27.65 32.59 -21.71
C ASP A 13 27.21 32.97 -20.27
N THR A 14 25.90 32.85 -19.99
CA THR A 14 25.30 33.06 -18.66
C THR A 14 24.63 31.78 -18.19
N GLU A 15 23.43 31.45 -18.72
CA GLU A 15 22.74 30.20 -18.43
C GLU A 15 23.14 29.06 -19.38
N LEU A 16 23.51 29.40 -20.61
CA LEU A 16 23.85 28.43 -21.66
C LEU A 16 25.29 28.63 -22.15
N ILE A 17 26.16 27.67 -21.85
CA ILE A 17 27.59 27.70 -22.20
C ILE A 17 27.88 26.58 -23.21
N PHE A 18 28.64 26.92 -24.25
CA PHE A 18 29.12 25.96 -25.24
C PHE A 18 30.64 25.82 -25.15
N ASP A 19 31.13 24.60 -24.98
CA ASP A 19 32.55 24.28 -25.18
C ASP A 19 32.72 23.47 -26.46
N PHE A 20 33.37 24.05 -27.45
CA PHE A 20 33.74 23.42 -28.71
C PHE A 20 35.24 23.56 -28.99
N SER A 21 36.05 23.71 -27.93
CA SER A 21 37.52 23.77 -28.02
C SER A 21 38.13 22.50 -28.63
N SER A 22 37.45 21.36 -28.46
CA SER A 22 37.79 20.09 -29.11
C SER A 22 36.81 19.74 -30.22
N PRO A 23 37.28 19.40 -31.45
CA PRO A 23 36.40 19.02 -32.54
C PRO A 23 35.69 17.68 -32.32
N THR A 24 36.18 16.84 -31.39
CA THR A 24 35.68 15.48 -31.10
C THR A 24 35.12 15.31 -29.68
N ALA A 25 34.97 16.41 -28.93
CA ALA A 25 34.41 16.39 -27.58
C ALA A 25 33.82 17.77 -27.27
N ARG A 26 32.61 18.03 -27.80
CA ARG A 26 31.91 19.30 -27.61
C ARG A 26 30.86 19.14 -26.53
N THR A 27 30.64 20.19 -25.74
CA THR A 27 29.67 20.12 -24.65
C THR A 27 28.77 21.34 -24.56
N ILE A 28 27.51 21.07 -24.20
CA ILE A 28 26.54 22.09 -23.81
C ILE A 28 26.39 22.02 -22.30
N GLN A 29 26.54 23.16 -21.61
CA GLN A 29 26.36 23.26 -20.17
C GLN A 29 25.22 24.22 -19.86
N LEU A 30 24.41 23.84 -18.87
CA LEU A 30 23.39 24.70 -18.29
C LEU A 30 23.83 25.13 -16.88
N VAL A 31 23.91 26.43 -16.65
CA VAL A 31 24.34 27.00 -15.37
C VAL A 31 23.15 27.61 -14.65
N LYS A 32 22.91 27.18 -13.40
CA LYS A 32 21.84 27.72 -12.54
C LYS A 32 22.19 29.13 -12.07
N THR A 33 22.01 30.10 -12.94
CA THR A 33 22.21 31.54 -12.71
C THR A 33 21.11 32.30 -13.42
N GLY A 34 20.98 33.61 -13.13
CA GLY A 34 20.01 34.50 -13.75
C GLY A 34 18.60 33.92 -13.74
N ASN A 35 18.09 33.58 -14.93
CA ASN A 35 16.72 33.07 -15.11
C ASN A 35 16.60 31.55 -14.83
N LEU A 36 17.69 30.79 -14.85
CA LEU A 36 17.68 29.34 -14.71
C LEU A 36 17.88 28.90 -13.25
N SER A 37 17.00 28.02 -12.79
CA SER A 37 17.03 27.48 -11.42
C SER A 37 16.67 25.99 -11.39
N ASN A 38 16.37 25.44 -10.22
CA ASN A 38 16.00 24.02 -10.06
C ASN A 38 14.68 23.65 -10.78
N ASP A 39 13.83 24.64 -11.10
CA ASP A 39 12.62 24.43 -11.91
C ASP A 39 12.96 23.90 -13.32
N GLY A 40 14.19 24.14 -13.78
CA GLY A 40 14.74 23.60 -15.01
C GLY A 40 14.22 24.27 -16.27
N VAL A 41 14.54 23.65 -17.40
CA VAL A 41 14.25 24.17 -18.75
C VAL A 41 13.79 23.03 -19.66
N ALA A 42 12.75 23.29 -20.46
CA ALA A 42 12.27 22.33 -21.44
C ALA A 42 13.34 22.08 -22.53
N LEU A 43 13.59 20.82 -22.89
CA LEU A 43 14.58 20.48 -23.92
C LEU A 43 14.29 21.18 -25.26
N GLN A 44 13.01 21.35 -25.58
CA GLN A 44 12.57 22.09 -26.76
C GLN A 44 12.95 23.59 -26.72
N ALA A 45 12.98 24.22 -25.55
CA ALA A 45 13.42 25.60 -25.38
C ALA A 45 14.94 25.72 -25.61
N ILE A 46 15.74 24.78 -25.09
CA ILE A 46 17.19 24.73 -25.35
C ILE A 46 17.46 24.58 -26.85
N TYR A 47 16.78 23.63 -27.51
CA TYR A 47 16.89 23.43 -28.96
C TYR A 47 16.55 24.71 -29.75
N SER A 48 15.46 25.38 -29.37
CA SER A 48 14.99 26.60 -30.04
C SER A 48 16.01 27.73 -29.88
N LYS A 49 16.54 27.93 -28.66
CA LYS A 49 17.59 28.92 -28.41
C LYS A 49 18.85 28.61 -29.20
N CYS A 50 19.28 27.35 -29.25
CA CYS A 50 20.44 26.95 -30.06
C CYS A 50 20.26 27.31 -31.54
N LYS A 51 19.06 27.16 -32.11
CA LYS A 51 18.82 27.56 -33.51
C LYS A 51 18.94 29.06 -33.73
N GLU A 52 18.45 29.86 -32.80
CA GLU A 52 18.55 31.32 -32.88
C GLU A 52 20.01 31.77 -32.81
N LEU A 53 20.79 31.19 -31.89
CA LEU A 53 22.22 31.47 -31.74
C LEU A 53 23.00 31.05 -32.99
N TRP A 54 22.78 29.83 -33.51
CA TRP A 54 23.44 29.37 -34.75
C TRP A 54 23.11 30.23 -35.96
N LYS A 55 21.88 30.76 -36.06
CA LYS A 55 21.46 31.62 -37.15
C LYS A 55 22.12 33.00 -37.09
N ASN A 56 22.32 33.54 -35.89
CA ASN A 56 22.68 34.95 -35.71
C ASN A 56 24.17 35.16 -35.38
N GLU A 57 24.88 34.16 -34.87
CA GLU A 57 26.24 34.31 -34.36
C GLU A 57 27.30 33.76 -35.31
N ALA A 58 28.29 34.60 -35.63
CA ALA A 58 29.29 34.32 -36.67
C ALA A 58 30.35 33.27 -36.28
N ASP A 59 30.47 32.95 -35.00
CA ASP A 59 31.32 31.89 -34.48
C ASP A 59 30.58 30.53 -34.47
N LEU A 60 29.34 30.49 -33.98
CA LEU A 60 28.55 29.26 -33.88
C LEU A 60 28.13 28.70 -35.24
N ILE A 61 27.81 29.55 -36.24
CA ILE A 61 27.42 29.07 -37.57
C ILE A 61 28.50 28.24 -38.27
N LYS A 62 29.76 28.34 -37.83
CA LYS A 62 30.90 27.56 -38.34
C LYS A 62 31.02 26.18 -37.68
N ILE A 63 30.32 25.95 -36.59
CA ILE A 63 30.36 24.72 -35.82
C ILE A 63 29.17 23.84 -36.21
N PRO A 64 29.37 22.53 -36.45
CA PRO A 64 28.26 21.60 -36.70
C PRO A 64 27.21 21.66 -35.58
N PHE A 65 25.94 21.75 -35.98
CA PHE A 65 24.81 21.91 -35.06
C PHE A 65 24.62 20.66 -34.16
N PRO A 66 24.30 20.83 -32.86
CA PRO A 66 24.27 19.73 -31.89
C PRO A 66 23.06 18.79 -31.97
N PHE A 67 21.89 19.26 -32.39
CA PHE A 67 20.64 18.50 -32.24
C PHE A 67 20.05 18.04 -33.57
N ASP A 68 19.53 16.81 -33.59
CA ASP A 68 18.59 16.34 -34.60
C ASP A 68 17.23 16.01 -33.93
N PRO A 69 16.17 16.83 -34.16
CA PRO A 69 14.88 16.61 -33.52
C PRO A 69 14.11 15.48 -34.22
N ILE A 70 13.72 14.45 -33.46
CA ILE A 70 12.87 13.37 -33.96
C ILE A 70 11.40 13.70 -33.70
N THR A 71 11.09 14.14 -32.47
CA THR A 71 9.77 14.63 -32.06
C THR A 71 9.96 15.84 -31.13
N PRO A 72 8.90 16.56 -30.74
CA PRO A 72 9.02 17.68 -29.79
C PRO A 72 9.65 17.31 -28.43
N THR A 73 9.65 16.03 -28.05
CA THR A 73 10.17 15.53 -26.77
C THR A 73 11.29 14.50 -26.93
N GLN A 74 11.80 14.31 -28.15
CA GLN A 74 12.81 13.31 -28.48
C GLN A 74 13.87 13.90 -29.42
N PHE A 75 15.12 13.92 -28.96
CA PHE A 75 16.22 14.54 -29.68
C PHE A 75 17.45 13.63 -29.75
N ASP A 76 18.15 13.64 -30.87
CA ASP A 76 19.49 13.07 -30.95
C ASP A 76 20.54 14.19 -30.78
N LEU A 77 21.49 13.98 -29.88
CA LEU A 77 22.73 14.75 -29.81
C LEU A 77 23.74 14.11 -30.74
N ILE A 78 24.18 14.86 -31.75
CA ILE A 78 25.03 14.40 -32.85
C ILE A 78 26.30 15.25 -32.95
N ASN A 79 27.18 14.94 -33.91
CA ASN A 79 28.38 15.74 -34.21
C ASN A 79 29.33 15.92 -33.00
N ASP A 80 29.51 14.85 -32.22
CA ASP A 80 30.36 14.78 -31.03
C ASP A 80 29.95 15.74 -29.89
N TRP A 81 28.69 16.18 -29.88
CA TRP A 81 28.11 16.95 -28.79
C TRP A 81 27.56 16.06 -27.68
N ASN A 82 27.77 16.48 -26.43
CA ASN A 82 27.17 15.89 -25.24
C ASN A 82 26.83 16.99 -24.21
N TRP A 83 26.16 16.64 -23.12
CA TRP A 83 25.98 17.52 -21.95
C TRP A 83 27.23 17.52 -21.08
N ALA A 84 27.64 18.69 -20.60
CA ALA A 84 28.90 18.87 -19.88
C ALA A 84 28.98 18.06 -18.57
N ASP A 85 27.88 18.00 -17.80
CA ASP A 85 27.88 17.44 -16.45
C ASP A 85 26.50 16.90 -16.03
N SER A 86 26.45 16.24 -14.87
CA SER A 86 25.20 15.69 -14.32
C SER A 86 24.22 16.79 -13.95
N THR A 87 24.70 17.92 -13.42
CA THR A 87 23.86 19.05 -13.04
C THR A 87 23.08 19.62 -14.22
N THR A 88 23.68 19.63 -15.42
CA THR A 88 23.04 20.01 -16.67
C THR A 88 21.93 19.03 -17.03
N ARG A 89 22.22 17.71 -16.98
CA ARG A 89 21.24 16.66 -17.31
C ARG A 89 20.05 16.66 -16.34
N GLU A 90 20.30 16.92 -15.06
CA GLU A 90 19.30 16.93 -13.99
C GLU A 90 18.32 18.11 -14.07
N ILE A 91 18.63 19.18 -14.82
CA ILE A 91 17.75 20.35 -14.97
C ILE A 91 17.03 20.44 -16.32
N ILE A 92 17.20 19.44 -17.19
CA ILE A 92 16.43 19.30 -18.43
C ILE A 92 15.04 18.72 -18.11
N ARG A 93 14.01 19.29 -18.74
CA ARG A 93 12.60 18.95 -18.55
C ARG A 93 11.95 18.57 -19.88
N ASP A 94 10.84 17.84 -19.80
CA ASP A 94 9.90 17.60 -20.91
C ASP A 94 10.52 17.00 -22.19
N GLY A 95 11.59 16.20 -22.07
CA GLY A 95 12.19 15.56 -23.23
C GLY A 95 13.36 14.65 -22.91
N GLY A 96 13.49 13.60 -23.71
CA GLY A 96 14.63 12.67 -23.67
C GLY A 96 15.59 12.91 -24.83
N TRP A 97 16.79 12.36 -24.70
CA TRP A 97 17.80 12.43 -25.76
C TRP A 97 18.65 11.16 -25.86
N ALA A 98 19.17 10.91 -27.06
CA ALA A 98 20.26 9.95 -27.25
C ALA A 98 21.54 10.67 -27.67
N VAL A 99 22.68 10.24 -27.14
CA VAL A 99 24.00 10.70 -27.60
C VAL A 99 24.44 9.74 -28.71
N ARG A 100 24.70 10.26 -29.91
CA ARG A 100 25.05 9.46 -31.08
C ARG A 100 26.56 9.51 -31.35
N ASP A 101 27.11 8.36 -31.75
CA ASP A 101 28.44 8.32 -32.35
C ASP A 101 28.40 8.80 -33.82
N SER A 102 29.57 8.92 -34.45
CA SER A 102 29.71 9.30 -35.85
C SER A 102 29.14 8.27 -36.84
N GLY A 103 28.85 7.05 -36.39
CA GLY A 103 28.16 6.00 -37.15
C GLY A 103 26.64 6.00 -36.98
N GLY A 104 26.08 6.89 -36.15
CA GLY A 104 24.64 6.96 -35.85
C GLY A 104 24.16 6.01 -34.75
N ASN A 105 25.07 5.28 -34.07
CA ASN A 105 24.70 4.40 -32.97
C ASN A 105 24.49 5.20 -31.68
N SER A 106 23.55 4.76 -30.84
CA SER A 106 23.38 5.31 -29.50
C SER A 106 24.57 4.93 -28.61
N LEU A 107 25.28 5.92 -28.08
CA LEU A 107 26.23 5.77 -26.99
C LEU A 107 25.52 5.77 -25.64
N GLU A 108 24.53 6.66 -25.50
CA GLU A 108 23.72 6.81 -24.30
C GLU A 108 22.28 7.13 -24.71
N GLU A 109 21.29 6.64 -23.97
CA GLU A 109 19.90 7.07 -24.10
C GLU A 109 19.37 7.50 -22.73
N TRP A 110 18.71 8.65 -22.71
CA TRP A 110 18.16 9.30 -21.53
C TRP A 110 16.68 9.56 -21.74
N ALA A 111 15.84 9.06 -20.83
CA ALA A 111 14.40 9.26 -20.86
C ALA A 111 13.98 10.21 -19.75
N CYS A 112 13.06 11.13 -20.06
CA CYS A 112 12.49 12.05 -19.08
C CYS A 112 11.32 11.36 -18.37
N ILE A 113 11.42 11.26 -17.05
CA ILE A 113 10.37 10.69 -16.20
C ILE A 113 9.59 11.84 -15.59
N ILE A 114 8.27 11.79 -15.74
CA ILE A 114 7.35 12.78 -15.22
C ILE A 114 6.39 12.09 -14.26
N SER A 115 6.34 12.50 -13.00
CA SER A 115 5.31 12.03 -12.08
C SER A 115 4.00 12.77 -12.35
N LEU A 116 2.92 12.03 -12.50
CA LEU A 116 1.57 12.53 -12.66
C LEU A 116 0.77 12.28 -11.38
N GLY A 117 -0.11 13.22 -11.02
CA GLY A 117 -0.91 13.14 -9.81
C GLY A 117 -0.54 14.23 -8.82
N THR A 118 -0.98 14.06 -7.58
CA THR A 118 -0.69 15.00 -6.49
C THR A 118 0.03 14.25 -5.39
N LEU A 119 1.11 14.84 -4.90
CA LEU A 119 1.79 14.41 -3.69
C LEU A 119 1.28 15.24 -2.52
N ALA A 120 1.22 14.62 -1.35
CA ALA A 120 0.68 15.23 -0.14
C ALA A 120 1.64 16.27 0.45
N ALA A 121 2.93 16.23 0.12
CA ALA A 121 3.88 17.29 0.46
C ALA A 121 4.96 17.46 -0.60
N THR A 122 5.48 18.69 -0.70
CA THR A 122 6.58 19.05 -1.61
C THR A 122 7.95 18.49 -1.17
N SER A 123 8.00 17.78 -0.04
CA SER A 123 9.20 17.11 0.47
C SER A 123 9.22 15.62 0.14
N ASP A 124 8.16 15.09 -0.47
CA ASP A 124 8.04 13.66 -0.72
C ASP A 124 9.10 13.21 -1.74
N GLN A 125 9.84 12.17 -1.38
CA GLN A 125 10.92 11.66 -2.21
C GLN A 125 10.38 10.57 -3.13
N ILE A 126 10.27 10.88 -4.41
CA ILE A 126 10.07 9.84 -5.43
C ILE A 126 11.41 9.16 -5.70
N TYR A 127 11.39 7.86 -5.83
CA TYR A 127 12.54 7.04 -6.23
C TYR A 127 12.13 6.02 -7.27
N TYR A 128 13.11 5.40 -7.91
CA TYR A 128 12.91 4.48 -9.02
C TYR A 128 13.81 3.25 -8.92
N GLN A 129 13.42 2.21 -9.64
CA GLN A 129 14.15 0.97 -9.81
C GLN A 129 14.19 0.63 -11.31
N GLN A 130 15.39 0.40 -11.85
CA GLN A 130 15.62 0.19 -13.29
C GLN A 130 15.82 -1.28 -13.68
N GLU A 131 15.89 -2.18 -12.70
CA GLU A 131 15.98 -3.63 -12.92
C GLU A 131 15.14 -4.37 -11.87
N ALA A 132 14.59 -5.53 -12.22
CA ALA A 132 13.90 -6.37 -11.25
C ALA A 132 14.87 -6.75 -10.11
N ASN A 133 14.46 -6.51 -8.86
CA ASN A 133 15.28 -6.70 -7.66
C ASN A 133 16.56 -5.84 -7.59
N GLY A 134 16.69 -4.83 -8.47
CA GLY A 134 17.76 -3.85 -8.42
C GLY A 134 17.61 -2.88 -7.25
N ALA A 135 18.67 -2.14 -6.94
CA ALA A 135 18.63 -1.10 -5.91
C ALA A 135 17.69 0.06 -6.31
N ALA A 136 17.01 0.64 -5.32
CA ALA A 136 16.29 1.89 -5.51
C ALA A 136 17.28 3.05 -5.65
N GLN A 137 16.92 4.04 -6.46
CA GLN A 137 17.65 5.29 -6.63
C GLN A 137 16.67 6.46 -6.53
N ASN A 138 17.05 7.48 -5.78
CA ASN A 138 16.24 8.69 -5.64
C ASN A 138 16.31 9.54 -6.91
N PHE A 139 15.20 10.17 -7.26
CA PHE A 139 15.28 11.35 -8.13
C PHE A 139 15.96 12.49 -7.36
N VAL A 140 16.61 13.41 -8.10
CA VAL A 140 17.29 14.55 -7.47
C VAL A 140 16.27 15.58 -6.99
N LEU A 141 15.14 15.68 -7.69
CA LEU A 141 13.98 16.47 -7.25
C LEU A 141 13.24 15.75 -6.11
N SER A 142 12.90 16.53 -5.08
CA SER A 142 11.80 16.22 -4.15
C SER A 142 10.52 16.88 -4.69
N ASP A 143 9.35 16.31 -4.40
CA ASP A 143 8.06 16.62 -5.05
C ASP A 143 7.90 16.02 -6.47
N ALA A 144 6.95 16.56 -7.23
CA ALA A 144 6.66 16.20 -8.61
C ALA A 144 7.95 16.18 -9.45
N VAL A 145 8.29 14.99 -9.92
CA VAL A 145 9.46 14.72 -10.72
C VAL A 145 9.19 15.08 -12.18
N ASN A 146 10.14 15.78 -12.78
CA ASN A 146 10.28 15.94 -14.22
C ASN A 146 11.79 15.95 -14.49
N GLN A 147 12.37 14.78 -14.65
CA GLN A 147 13.82 14.62 -14.68
C GLN A 147 14.23 13.49 -15.61
N ALA A 148 15.30 13.69 -16.36
CA ALA A 148 15.90 12.65 -17.18
C ALA A 148 16.74 11.66 -16.36
N ILE A 149 16.61 10.38 -16.68
CA ILE A 149 17.45 9.30 -16.17
C ILE A 149 18.05 8.52 -17.35
N GLN A 150 19.25 7.98 -17.14
CA GLN A 150 19.91 7.18 -18.16
C GLN A 150 19.27 5.79 -18.20
N ILE A 151 18.81 5.38 -19.38
CA ILE A 151 18.12 4.09 -19.60
C ILE A 151 18.96 3.13 -20.45
N TYR A 152 19.98 3.62 -21.13
CA TYR A 152 20.88 2.80 -21.94
C TYR A 152 22.27 3.43 -22.01
N LYS A 153 23.28 2.58 -22.01
CA LYS A 153 24.67 2.98 -22.27
C LYS A 153 25.40 1.87 -23.02
N SER A 154 26.17 2.22 -24.04
CA SER A 154 27.09 1.31 -24.72
C SER A 154 28.56 1.63 -24.39
N GLY A 155 29.45 0.65 -24.55
CA GLY A 155 30.88 0.78 -24.25
C GLY A 155 31.23 0.52 -22.78
N ALA A 156 32.04 1.37 -22.16
CA ALA A 156 32.48 1.17 -20.79
C ALA A 156 31.32 1.35 -19.79
N GLY A 157 31.06 0.32 -18.97
CA GLY A 157 29.90 0.29 -18.07
C GLY A 157 28.58 0.16 -18.81
N THR A 158 28.53 -0.69 -19.84
CA THR A 158 27.33 -0.96 -20.65
C THR A 158 26.18 -1.46 -19.77
N PHE A 159 24.98 -0.93 -20.01
CA PHE A 159 23.72 -1.43 -19.44
C PHE A 159 22.54 -1.11 -20.37
N ASP A 160 21.46 -1.87 -20.22
CA ASP A 160 20.20 -1.64 -20.94
C ASP A 160 19.01 -1.83 -19.99
N TYR A 161 18.43 -0.72 -19.54
CA TYR A 161 17.29 -0.68 -18.62
C TYR A 161 15.98 -0.37 -19.32
N ARG A 162 15.96 -0.34 -20.66
CA ARG A 162 14.76 0.06 -21.41
C ARG A 162 13.58 -0.88 -21.21
N GLY A 163 13.83 -2.13 -20.79
CA GLY A 163 12.80 -3.12 -20.52
C GLY A 163 12.14 -3.03 -19.14
N PHE A 164 12.66 -2.23 -18.21
CA PHE A 164 12.13 -2.17 -16.85
C PHE A 164 12.31 -0.79 -16.21
N LEU A 165 11.20 -0.25 -15.70
CA LEU A 165 11.21 0.88 -14.78
C LEU A 165 10.00 0.75 -13.87
N LYS A 166 10.23 0.83 -12.56
CA LYS A 166 9.20 1.09 -11.56
C LYS A 166 9.59 2.35 -10.80
N ILE A 167 8.59 3.17 -10.49
CA ILE A 167 8.73 4.34 -9.64
C ILE A 167 7.83 4.22 -8.42
N PHE A 168 8.28 4.80 -7.32
CA PHE A 168 7.66 4.64 -6.01
C PHE A 168 7.64 5.98 -5.28
N CYS A 169 6.65 6.15 -4.41
CA CYS A 169 6.64 7.18 -3.39
C CYS A 169 6.07 6.56 -2.11
N ARG A 170 6.95 6.41 -1.10
CA ARG A 170 6.62 5.79 0.19
C ARG A 170 7.16 6.64 1.30
N GLU A 171 6.26 7.22 2.07
CA GLU A 171 6.56 8.16 3.14
C GLU A 171 5.77 7.75 4.39
N GLN A 172 6.33 8.04 5.56
CA GLN A 172 5.66 7.75 6.82
C GLN A 172 4.33 8.53 6.93
N GLY A 173 3.26 7.83 7.32
CA GLY A 173 1.93 8.44 7.50
C GLY A 173 1.19 8.77 6.20
N LYS A 174 1.65 8.23 5.06
CA LYS A 174 1.04 8.45 3.74
C LYS A 174 0.74 7.14 3.03
N THR A 175 -0.28 7.17 2.17
CA THR A 175 -0.65 6.04 1.32
C THR A 175 0.45 5.77 0.31
N TYR A 176 0.73 4.49 0.00
CA TYR A 176 1.76 4.17 -0.97
C TYR A 176 1.33 4.34 -2.41
N ALA A 177 2.28 4.83 -3.20
CA ALA A 177 2.15 4.96 -4.63
C ALA A 177 3.28 4.19 -5.31
N GLN A 178 2.92 3.44 -6.34
CA GLN A 178 3.87 2.82 -7.25
C GLN A 178 3.30 2.84 -8.67
N SER A 179 4.17 2.92 -9.66
CA SER A 179 3.81 2.75 -11.06
C SER A 179 4.98 2.20 -11.86
N GLY A 180 4.71 1.28 -12.78
CA GLY A 180 5.68 0.72 -13.70
C GLY A 180 5.28 0.89 -15.17
N LEU A 181 6.15 0.40 -16.07
CA LEU A 181 5.94 0.51 -17.51
C LEU A 181 4.60 -0.08 -18.00
N ALA A 182 4.16 -1.18 -17.39
CA ALA A 182 2.88 -1.81 -17.73
C ALA A 182 1.68 -0.90 -17.47
N ASP A 183 1.72 -0.08 -16.41
CA ASP A 183 0.62 0.82 -16.01
C ASP A 183 0.43 1.96 -17.02
N ILE A 184 1.49 2.32 -17.75
CA ILE A 184 1.47 3.34 -18.81
C ILE A 184 1.37 2.73 -20.21
N GLY A 185 1.18 1.41 -20.31
CA GLY A 185 1.05 0.68 -21.58
C GLY A 185 2.34 0.60 -22.40
N VAL A 186 3.51 0.65 -21.76
CA VAL A 186 4.83 0.60 -22.39
C VAL A 186 5.52 -0.72 -22.04
N THR A 187 6.16 -1.35 -23.03
CA THR A 187 6.97 -2.56 -22.82
C THR A 187 8.47 -2.29 -22.92
N THR A 188 8.86 -1.30 -23.72
CA THR A 188 10.24 -0.90 -23.90
C THR A 188 10.30 0.61 -24.04
N MET A 189 11.11 1.24 -23.19
CA MET A 189 11.36 2.66 -23.22
C MET A 189 12.27 3.05 -24.40
N THR A 190 12.15 4.30 -24.81
CA THR A 190 13.08 5.00 -25.69
C THR A 190 13.41 6.36 -25.06
N TYR A 191 14.28 7.16 -25.68
CA TYR A 191 14.74 8.45 -25.15
C TYR A 191 13.72 9.58 -25.37
N LYS A 192 12.54 9.45 -24.76
CA LYS A 192 11.49 10.48 -24.77
C LYS A 192 10.95 10.72 -23.36
N ASP A 193 9.92 11.54 -23.24
CA ASP A 193 9.17 11.75 -22.01
C ASP A 193 8.15 10.62 -21.73
N TYR A 194 8.01 10.28 -20.45
CA TYR A 194 7.05 9.30 -19.94
C TYR A 194 6.40 9.82 -18.67
N GLY A 195 5.06 9.89 -18.68
CA GLY A 195 4.26 10.25 -17.53
C GLY A 195 3.80 9.02 -16.76
N PHE A 196 4.14 8.94 -15.47
CA PHE A 196 3.79 7.83 -14.59
C PHE A 196 2.83 8.30 -13.49
N PRO A 197 1.68 7.65 -13.29
CA PRO A 197 0.75 7.99 -12.21
C PRO A 197 1.34 7.62 -10.84
N VAL A 198 1.70 8.62 -10.05
CA VAL A 198 2.17 8.47 -8.67
C VAL A 198 1.54 9.56 -7.82
N SER A 199 0.64 9.16 -6.94
CA SER A 199 -0.05 10.06 -6.03
C SER A 199 -0.16 9.43 -4.65
N ASN A 200 0.18 10.19 -3.61
CA ASN A 200 -0.03 9.80 -2.23
C ASN A 200 -0.95 10.81 -1.53
N ALA A 201 -1.53 10.38 -0.42
CA ALA A 201 -2.33 11.21 0.47
C ALA A 201 -1.96 10.89 1.92
N GLN A 202 -2.39 11.73 2.85
CA GLN A 202 -2.32 11.39 4.27
C GLN A 202 -3.10 10.10 4.52
N ASP A 203 -2.45 9.14 5.20
CA ASP A 203 -3.09 7.89 5.58
C ASP A 203 -3.57 7.95 7.02
N LEU A 204 -4.89 7.95 7.21
CA LEU A 204 -5.52 8.01 8.53
C LEU A 204 -5.49 6.67 9.27
N LYS A 205 -5.12 5.58 8.58
CA LYS A 205 -4.93 4.26 9.21
C LYS A 205 -3.52 4.08 9.76
N ILE A 206 -2.62 5.05 9.55
CA ILE A 206 -1.30 5.10 10.16
C ILE A 206 -1.29 6.17 11.26
N SER A 207 -1.13 5.69 12.49
CA SER A 207 -1.15 6.43 13.74
C SER A 207 0.12 6.21 14.57
N ALA A 208 0.74 5.03 14.48
CA ALA A 208 1.97 4.69 15.18
C ALA A 208 3.21 5.30 14.51
N SER A 209 4.20 5.67 15.32
CA SER A 209 5.49 6.13 14.81
C SER A 209 6.38 4.95 14.39
N ASP A 210 7.33 5.18 13.50
CA ASP A 210 8.29 4.16 13.05
C ASP A 210 9.15 3.64 14.21
N ASN A 211 9.39 4.48 15.22
CA ASN A 211 10.05 4.06 16.45
C ASN A 211 9.17 3.07 17.24
N ASP A 212 7.87 3.32 17.37
CA ASP A 212 6.97 2.43 18.09
C ASP A 212 6.80 1.11 17.34
N ILE A 213 6.65 1.16 16.02
CA ILE A 213 6.53 -0.03 15.17
C ILE A 213 7.78 -0.90 15.26
N SER A 214 8.98 -0.31 15.33
CA SER A 214 10.22 -1.08 15.41
C SER A 214 10.58 -1.61 16.80
N THR A 215 9.96 -1.10 17.88
CA THR A 215 10.43 -1.38 19.26
C THR A 215 9.35 -1.89 20.23
N THR A 216 8.07 -1.86 19.86
CA THR A 216 6.96 -2.18 20.79
C THR A 216 6.09 -3.36 20.31
N ALA A 217 5.48 -4.06 21.27
CA ALA A 217 4.43 -5.01 20.98
C ALA A 217 3.13 -4.28 20.58
N PRO A 218 2.33 -4.81 19.63
CA PRO A 218 2.45 -6.15 19.06
C PRO A 218 3.43 -6.27 17.87
N TYR A 219 3.93 -5.15 17.33
CA TYR A 219 4.75 -5.10 16.11
C TYR A 219 6.01 -5.97 16.14
N THR A 220 6.72 -6.00 17.26
CA THR A 220 7.97 -6.78 17.40
C THR A 220 7.78 -8.30 17.30
N GLY A 221 6.54 -8.79 17.33
CA GLY A 221 6.21 -10.20 17.08
C GLY A 221 5.69 -10.48 15.69
N MET A 222 5.55 -9.47 14.83
CA MET A 222 5.05 -9.62 13.47
C MET A 222 6.17 -9.94 12.49
N SER A 223 5.82 -10.57 11.36
CA SER A 223 6.77 -10.86 10.28
C SER A 223 6.08 -10.95 8.93
N ILE A 224 6.85 -10.81 7.85
CA ILE A 224 6.42 -11.05 6.47
C ILE A 224 7.32 -12.16 5.93
N THR A 225 6.73 -13.24 5.41
CA THR A 225 7.47 -14.35 4.80
C THR A 225 7.05 -14.51 3.36
N TYR A 226 8.01 -14.39 2.44
CA TYR A 226 7.85 -14.69 1.02
C TYR A 226 8.18 -16.15 0.78
N GLN A 227 7.19 -16.93 0.37
CA GLN A 227 7.30 -18.38 0.26
C GLN A 227 7.90 -18.78 -1.08
N ALA A 228 8.85 -19.73 -1.06
CA ALA A 228 9.44 -20.27 -2.28
C ALA A 228 8.46 -21.13 -3.10
N ALA A 229 7.39 -21.61 -2.45
CA ALA A 229 6.29 -22.34 -3.06
C ALA A 229 4.98 -21.93 -2.39
N PRO A 230 3.84 -21.95 -3.10
CA PRO A 230 2.56 -21.58 -2.53
C PRO A 230 2.21 -22.39 -1.28
N VAL A 231 1.76 -21.70 -0.24
CA VAL A 231 1.36 -22.30 1.02
C VAL A 231 -0.16 -22.29 1.13
N THR A 232 -0.72 -23.42 1.55
CA THR A 232 -2.16 -23.57 1.73
C THR A 232 -2.63 -22.99 3.06
N ARG A 233 -3.75 -22.25 3.04
CA ARG A 233 -4.46 -21.74 4.21
C ARG A 233 -5.95 -22.06 4.12
N ASP A 234 -6.53 -22.38 5.27
CA ASP A 234 -7.97 -22.60 5.40
C ASP A 234 -8.69 -21.27 5.65
N ILE A 235 -9.72 -21.01 4.86
CA ILE A 235 -10.65 -19.90 5.06
C ILE A 235 -12.05 -20.49 5.09
N GLY A 236 -12.59 -20.71 6.28
CA GLY A 236 -13.95 -21.20 6.46
C GLY A 236 -14.17 -22.65 6.00
N GLY A 237 -13.19 -23.53 6.18
CA GLY A 237 -13.27 -24.94 5.79
C GLY A 237 -12.89 -25.22 4.32
N ALA A 238 -12.44 -24.20 3.59
CA ALA A 238 -11.93 -24.33 2.23
C ALA A 238 -10.46 -23.89 2.16
N ASN A 239 -9.67 -24.66 1.41
CA ASN A 239 -8.23 -24.47 1.28
C ASN A 239 -7.88 -23.63 0.04
N TYR A 240 -7.05 -22.61 0.24
CA TYR A 240 -6.56 -21.70 -0.81
C TYR A 240 -5.04 -21.52 -0.69
N ASN A 241 -4.39 -21.18 -1.80
CA ASN A 241 -2.93 -21.02 -1.85
C ASN A 241 -2.51 -19.56 -1.89
N PHE A 242 -1.43 -19.27 -1.16
CA PHE A 242 -0.85 -17.94 -0.97
C PHE A 242 0.68 -18.00 -1.05
N ASP A 243 1.30 -16.97 -1.59
CA ASP A 243 2.75 -16.86 -1.78
C ASP A 243 3.42 -16.01 -0.70
N VAL A 244 2.67 -15.12 -0.04
CA VAL A 244 3.17 -14.24 1.02
C VAL A 244 2.32 -14.43 2.27
N ILE A 245 2.97 -14.70 3.39
CA ILE A 245 2.32 -14.86 4.69
C ILE A 245 2.77 -13.75 5.63
N ILE A 246 1.82 -13.02 6.19
CA ILE A 246 2.04 -12.01 7.22
C ILE A 246 1.62 -12.61 8.56
N GLU A 247 2.53 -12.68 9.52
CA GLU A 247 2.22 -13.07 10.90
C GLU A 247 1.77 -11.85 11.69
N GLY A 248 0.51 -11.84 12.13
CA GLY A 248 -0.13 -10.69 12.76
C GLY A 248 0.04 -10.59 14.27
N ASN A 249 0.56 -11.63 14.95
CA ASN A 249 0.81 -11.63 16.40
C ASN A 249 -0.42 -11.23 17.27
N GLY A 250 -1.62 -11.69 16.89
CA GLY A 250 -2.90 -11.40 17.53
C GLY A 250 -3.36 -9.95 17.44
N ALA A 251 -2.70 -9.12 16.61
CA ALA A 251 -2.96 -7.69 16.55
C ALA A 251 -4.18 -7.34 15.69
N THR A 252 -4.67 -6.11 15.83
CA THR A 252 -5.71 -5.57 14.96
C THR A 252 -5.21 -5.36 13.54
N VAL A 253 -6.13 -5.32 12.58
CA VAL A 253 -5.81 -5.06 11.17
C VAL A 253 -5.11 -3.73 10.94
N GLU A 254 -5.39 -2.70 11.75
CA GLU A 254 -4.67 -1.43 11.71
C GLU A 254 -3.19 -1.60 12.07
N ASN A 255 -2.87 -2.29 13.16
CA ASN A 255 -1.48 -2.51 13.58
C ASN A 255 -0.72 -3.35 12.54
N ILE A 256 -1.37 -4.39 11.99
CA ILE A 256 -0.78 -5.22 10.92
C ILE A 256 -0.50 -4.38 9.67
N TYR A 257 -1.44 -3.50 9.31
CA TYR A 257 -1.25 -2.58 8.19
C TYR A 257 -0.07 -1.64 8.43
N GLU A 258 0.00 -0.98 9.59
CA GLU A 258 1.09 -0.08 9.97
C GLU A 258 2.46 -0.76 9.93
N PHE A 259 2.55 -2.00 10.42
CA PHE A 259 3.75 -2.84 10.32
C PHE A 259 4.17 -3.06 8.87
N VAL A 260 3.24 -3.52 8.03
CA VAL A 260 3.52 -3.80 6.62
C VAL A 260 3.94 -2.54 5.88
N GLN A 261 3.27 -1.41 6.14
CA GLN A 261 3.70 -0.13 5.59
C GLN A 261 5.15 0.14 6.03
N TYR A 262 5.46 0.12 7.32
CA TYR A 262 6.82 0.33 7.81
C TYR A 262 7.87 -0.56 7.14
N GLN A 263 7.62 -1.86 7.03
CA GLN A 263 8.52 -2.81 6.37
C GLN A 263 8.77 -2.42 4.90
N LEU A 264 7.71 -2.08 4.16
CA LEU A 264 7.78 -1.66 2.77
C LEU A 264 8.48 -0.29 2.55
N ARG A 265 8.91 0.43 3.60
CA ARG A 265 9.83 1.59 3.48
C ARG A 265 11.29 1.22 3.66
N GLN A 266 11.59 0.04 4.19
CA GLN A 266 12.95 -0.30 4.57
C GLN A 266 13.84 -0.53 3.35
N ASN A 267 15.04 0.04 3.37
CA ASN A 267 16.12 -0.32 2.46
C ASN A 267 16.91 -1.52 2.99
N SER A 268 16.19 -2.54 3.41
CA SER A 268 16.75 -3.79 3.88
C SER A 268 15.82 -4.92 3.50
N ASP A 269 16.30 -6.14 3.70
CA ASP A 269 15.48 -7.32 3.61
C ASP A 269 14.33 -7.27 4.62
N ILE A 270 13.13 -7.61 4.14
CA ILE A 270 11.90 -7.72 4.93
C ILE A 270 11.34 -9.14 4.93
N ASP A 271 11.96 -10.06 4.18
CA ASP A 271 11.59 -11.47 4.20
C ASP A 271 12.14 -12.14 5.45
N ALA A 272 11.26 -12.67 6.29
CA ALA A 272 11.63 -13.50 7.42
C ALA A 272 11.95 -14.96 7.01
N GLY A 273 11.70 -15.30 5.74
CA GLY A 273 11.99 -16.59 5.13
C GLY A 273 13.46 -16.77 4.73
N ALA A 274 13.66 -17.60 3.69
CA ALA A 274 14.99 -17.89 3.15
C ALA A 274 15.37 -17.01 1.94
N GLY A 275 14.42 -16.22 1.43
CA GLY A 275 14.64 -15.30 0.33
C GLY A 275 15.24 -13.98 0.83
N ALA A 276 15.37 -13.03 -0.10
CA ALA A 276 15.69 -11.64 0.21
C ALA A 276 14.75 -10.74 -0.60
N VAL A 277 14.00 -9.91 0.09
CA VAL A 277 13.07 -8.95 -0.52
C VAL A 277 13.32 -7.59 0.10
N THR A 278 13.81 -6.64 -0.70
CA THR A 278 14.04 -5.28 -0.23
C THR A 278 12.73 -4.51 -0.12
N GLY A 279 12.38 -4.05 1.08
CA GLY A 279 11.09 -3.42 1.39
C GLY A 279 10.70 -2.30 0.45
N GLN A 280 11.55 -1.29 0.28
CA GLN A 280 11.28 -0.11 -0.57
C GLN A 280 11.00 -0.44 -2.04
N THR A 281 11.43 -1.58 -2.56
CA THR A 281 11.18 -2.00 -3.96
C THR A 281 10.16 -3.13 -4.09
N ALA A 282 9.76 -3.75 -2.97
CA ALA A 282 8.74 -4.79 -2.97
C ALA A 282 7.38 -4.21 -3.37
N ASP A 283 6.51 -4.98 -4.01
CA ASP A 283 5.17 -4.49 -4.35
C ASP A 283 4.31 -4.26 -3.09
N SER A 284 3.30 -3.38 -3.20
CA SER A 284 2.36 -3.14 -2.10
C SER A 284 1.65 -4.45 -1.73
N LEU A 285 1.53 -4.72 -0.42
CA LEU A 285 0.93 -5.96 0.07
C LEU A 285 -0.51 -5.76 0.57
N LEU A 286 -0.80 -4.63 1.22
CA LEU A 286 -2.07 -4.36 1.88
C LEU A 286 -2.60 -2.96 1.52
N ARG A 287 -3.92 -2.80 1.51
CA ARG A 287 -4.59 -1.50 1.41
C ARG A 287 -5.93 -1.51 2.13
N PHE A 288 -6.38 -0.36 2.62
CA PHE A 288 -7.75 -0.22 3.13
C PHE A 288 -8.71 0.25 2.04
N LEU A 289 -9.94 -0.27 2.09
CA LEU A 289 -11.11 0.29 1.42
C LEU A 289 -12.20 0.53 2.45
N GLY A 290 -12.32 1.78 2.90
CA GLY A 290 -13.11 2.08 4.10
C GLY A 290 -12.46 1.42 5.33
N ASP A 291 -13.23 0.57 6.02
CA ASP A 291 -12.76 -0.16 7.21
C ASP A 291 -12.35 -1.62 6.94
N THR A 292 -12.47 -2.06 5.68
CA THR A 292 -12.05 -3.40 5.24
C THR A 292 -10.61 -3.34 4.76
N LEU A 293 -9.76 -4.19 5.36
CA LEU A 293 -8.41 -4.44 4.89
C LEU A 293 -8.46 -5.39 3.68
N ILE A 294 -7.78 -5.01 2.60
CA ILE A 294 -7.69 -5.79 1.38
C ILE A 294 -6.24 -6.22 1.18
N THR A 295 -6.03 -7.52 1.01
CA THR A 295 -4.72 -8.06 0.65
C THR A 295 -4.50 -8.02 -0.86
N SER A 296 -3.24 -7.92 -1.27
CA SER A 296 -2.87 -8.09 -2.67
C SER A 296 -2.90 -9.58 -3.05
N GLU A 297 -2.81 -9.86 -4.34
CA GLU A 297 -2.81 -11.23 -4.86
C GLU A 297 -1.75 -12.09 -4.15
N GLY A 298 -2.19 -13.26 -3.66
CA GLY A 298 -1.32 -14.23 -2.98
C GLY A 298 -0.86 -13.82 -1.59
N VAL A 299 -1.41 -12.77 -0.98
CA VAL A 299 -1.06 -12.34 0.37
C VAL A 299 -2.10 -12.82 1.39
N PHE A 300 -1.65 -13.52 2.44
CA PHE A 300 -2.46 -13.96 3.57
C PHE A 300 -1.95 -13.39 4.89
N ILE A 301 -2.84 -13.27 5.89
CA ILE A 301 -2.51 -12.81 7.24
C ILE A 301 -2.89 -13.92 8.22
N ASP A 302 -1.89 -14.48 8.89
CA ASP A 302 -2.06 -15.41 10.01
C ASP A 302 -2.17 -14.63 11.33
N ASN A 303 -2.84 -15.24 12.31
CA ASN A 303 -2.86 -14.76 13.70
C ASN A 303 -3.21 -13.27 13.83
N PHE A 304 -4.26 -12.81 13.16
CA PHE A 304 -4.85 -11.49 13.38
C PHE A 304 -5.89 -11.56 14.51
N SER A 305 -6.30 -10.41 15.05
CA SER A 305 -7.35 -10.34 16.07
C SER A 305 -8.67 -10.93 15.56
N ALA A 306 -9.24 -11.90 16.27
CA ALA A 306 -10.51 -12.53 15.89
C ALA A 306 -11.67 -11.53 15.72
N THR A 307 -11.60 -10.36 16.36
CA THR A 307 -12.58 -9.27 16.19
C THR A 307 -12.62 -8.70 14.77
N ASP A 308 -11.54 -8.86 14.01
CA ASP A 308 -11.40 -8.34 12.65
C ASP A 308 -11.74 -9.37 11.56
N THR A 309 -12.22 -10.57 11.92
CA THR A 309 -12.58 -11.64 10.97
C THR A 309 -13.47 -11.17 9.82
N ASN A 310 -14.43 -10.28 10.11
CA ASN A 310 -15.35 -9.74 9.11
C ASN A 310 -14.80 -8.55 8.31
N ARG A 311 -13.58 -8.09 8.61
CA ARG A 311 -12.98 -6.85 8.10
C ARG A 311 -11.80 -7.10 7.17
N ILE A 312 -11.62 -8.33 6.68
CA ILE A 312 -10.49 -8.69 5.80
C ILE A 312 -10.99 -9.40 4.54
N ASP A 313 -10.56 -8.91 3.39
CA ASP A 313 -10.73 -9.55 2.09
C ASP A 313 -9.36 -10.06 1.61
N PHE A 314 -9.22 -11.38 1.44
CA PHE A 314 -7.99 -12.02 0.95
C PHE A 314 -8.06 -12.27 -0.54
N TYR A 315 -7.03 -11.90 -1.30
CA TYR A 315 -6.90 -12.32 -2.70
C TYR A 315 -5.95 -13.51 -2.78
N ASP A 316 -6.43 -14.67 -3.24
CA ASP A 316 -5.60 -15.85 -3.44
C ASP A 316 -4.66 -15.73 -4.66
N ASN A 317 -3.82 -16.73 -4.90
CA ASN A 317 -2.91 -16.78 -6.08
C ASN A 317 -3.63 -16.83 -7.44
N THR A 318 -4.96 -16.93 -7.47
CA THR A 318 -5.76 -16.84 -8.70
C THR A 318 -6.41 -15.47 -8.85
N ASN A 319 -6.02 -14.51 -7.99
CA ASN A 319 -6.59 -13.17 -7.88
C ASN A 319 -8.11 -13.19 -7.58
N THR A 320 -8.57 -14.22 -6.87
CA THR A 320 -9.97 -14.33 -6.46
C THR A 320 -10.13 -13.97 -4.98
N VAL A 321 -11.10 -13.12 -4.67
CA VAL A 321 -11.41 -12.73 -3.29
C VAL A 321 -11.97 -13.90 -2.47
N ARG A 322 -11.42 -14.09 -1.27
CA ARG A 322 -11.78 -15.07 -0.26
C ARG A 322 -12.08 -14.33 1.05
N ARG A 323 -13.15 -14.76 1.73
CA ARG A 323 -13.62 -14.18 2.98
C ARG A 323 -13.90 -15.29 3.96
N PHE A 324 -13.62 -15.05 5.23
CA PHE A 324 -14.11 -15.93 6.28
C PHE A 324 -15.65 -15.91 6.33
N PRO A 325 -16.27 -17.02 6.79
CA PRO A 325 -17.67 -17.01 7.18
C PRO A 325 -17.93 -15.88 8.17
N TYR A 326 -19.06 -15.18 8.01
CA TYR A 326 -19.37 -14.04 8.85
C TYR A 326 -19.60 -14.46 10.31
N VAL A 327 -18.85 -13.83 11.21
CA VAL A 327 -19.02 -13.99 12.66
C VAL A 327 -19.90 -12.86 13.19
N ALA A 328 -21.15 -13.17 13.54
CA ALA A 328 -21.99 -12.23 14.27
C ALA A 328 -21.48 -12.06 15.70
N ALA A 329 -21.78 -10.91 16.31
CA ALA A 329 -21.43 -10.62 17.69
C ALA A 329 -22.53 -9.78 18.37
N GLY A 330 -22.48 -9.72 19.70
CA GLY A 330 -23.42 -8.94 20.48
C GLY A 330 -23.16 -8.97 21.98
N GLU A 331 -24.07 -8.35 22.73
CA GLU A 331 -24.05 -8.32 24.18
C GLU A 331 -25.34 -8.89 24.79
N ILE A 332 -25.19 -9.62 25.89
CA ILE A 332 -26.26 -10.00 26.81
C ILE A 332 -26.21 -9.05 27.99
N LEU A 333 -27.25 -8.26 28.19
CA LEU A 333 -27.36 -7.24 29.23
C LEU A 333 -28.12 -7.79 30.45
N PHE A 334 -27.56 -7.59 31.64
CA PHE A 334 -28.14 -8.05 32.90
C PHE A 334 -28.52 -6.87 33.78
N ASN A 335 -29.70 -6.90 34.40
CA ASN A 335 -30.08 -5.89 35.37
C ASN A 335 -29.43 -6.12 36.76
N SER A 336 -29.53 -5.13 37.66
CA SER A 336 -28.87 -5.14 38.97
C SER A 336 -29.21 -6.36 39.85
N ASN A 337 -30.39 -6.93 39.70
CA ASN A 337 -30.79 -8.12 40.47
C ASN A 337 -29.92 -9.33 40.10
N LEU A 338 -29.67 -9.55 38.81
CA LEU A 338 -28.78 -10.60 38.31
C LEU A 338 -27.31 -10.31 38.63
N GLN A 339 -26.90 -9.03 38.55
CA GLN A 339 -25.52 -8.64 38.87
C GLN A 339 -25.18 -8.85 40.35
N THR A 340 -26.12 -8.57 41.25
CA THR A 340 -25.85 -8.61 42.70
C THR A 340 -26.12 -9.97 43.34
N ASP A 341 -26.50 -10.97 42.54
CA ASP A 341 -26.68 -12.37 42.94
C ASP A 341 -25.44 -13.17 42.53
N THR A 342 -24.67 -13.63 43.52
CA THR A 342 -23.41 -14.36 43.28
C THR A 342 -23.62 -15.72 42.63
N ASP A 343 -24.82 -16.27 42.72
CA ASP A 343 -25.18 -17.57 42.16
C ASP A 343 -25.90 -17.45 40.81
N ALA A 344 -26.00 -16.23 40.25
CA ALA A 344 -26.67 -16.02 38.98
C ALA A 344 -25.94 -16.68 37.81
N VAL A 345 -26.69 -17.42 37.01
CA VAL A 345 -26.23 -18.08 35.78
C VAL A 345 -27.12 -17.70 34.60
N PHE A 346 -26.57 -17.81 33.39
CA PHE A 346 -27.27 -17.59 32.14
C PHE A 346 -26.96 -18.70 31.13
N SER A 347 -27.88 -18.89 30.19
CA SER A 347 -27.70 -19.77 29.03
C SER A 347 -28.49 -19.24 27.83
N LEU A 348 -27.93 -19.38 26.63
CA LEU A 348 -28.60 -19.05 25.39
C LEU A 348 -29.04 -20.32 24.66
N PHE A 349 -30.32 -20.44 24.31
CA PHE A 349 -30.87 -21.59 23.60
C PHE A 349 -31.41 -21.20 22.22
N PHE A 350 -31.43 -22.13 21.27
CA PHE A 350 -32.24 -21.95 20.07
C PHE A 350 -33.73 -22.03 20.42
N ALA A 351 -34.52 -21.11 19.88
CA ALA A 351 -35.93 -20.96 20.22
C ALA A 351 -36.78 -22.20 19.88
N ASP A 352 -36.49 -22.87 18.76
CA ASP A 352 -37.30 -23.97 18.24
C ASP A 352 -37.40 -25.18 19.18
N ASN A 353 -36.36 -25.43 19.99
CA ASN A 353 -36.29 -26.58 20.91
C ASN A 353 -36.34 -26.18 22.39
N TYR A 354 -36.40 -24.88 22.68
CA TYR A 354 -36.42 -24.38 24.04
C TYR A 354 -37.70 -24.85 24.78
N GLY A 355 -37.54 -25.30 26.03
CA GLY A 355 -38.65 -25.85 26.84
C GLY A 355 -38.93 -27.35 26.59
N THR A 356 -38.13 -28.02 25.76
CA THR A 356 -38.18 -29.48 25.58
C THR A 356 -36.96 -30.16 26.24
N ALA A 357 -37.01 -31.48 26.43
CA ALA A 357 -35.86 -32.26 26.89
C ALA A 357 -34.69 -32.26 25.87
N SER A 358 -34.93 -31.76 24.65
CA SER A 358 -33.96 -31.68 23.55
C SER A 358 -33.49 -30.25 23.28
N GLY A 359 -33.63 -29.33 24.25
CA GLY A 359 -33.13 -27.96 24.13
C GLY A 359 -31.63 -27.92 23.86
N ILE A 360 -31.22 -27.11 22.87
CA ILE A 360 -29.82 -26.98 22.44
C ILE A 360 -29.29 -25.60 22.84
N ILE A 361 -28.17 -25.58 23.57
CA ILE A 361 -27.46 -24.35 23.88
C ILE A 361 -26.73 -23.86 22.63
N VAL A 362 -26.86 -22.57 22.33
CA VAL A 362 -26.18 -21.92 21.22
C VAL A 362 -24.69 -21.89 21.52
N ASN A 363 -23.86 -22.31 20.57
CA ASN A 363 -22.42 -22.16 20.69
C ASN A 363 -21.97 -20.81 20.11
N ASP A 364 -20.87 -20.29 20.65
CA ASP A 364 -20.15 -19.16 20.10
C ASP A 364 -19.46 -19.54 18.78
N ALA A 365 -18.76 -18.60 18.16
CA ALA A 365 -18.08 -18.84 16.89
C ALA A 365 -16.93 -19.87 16.99
N ASP A 366 -16.38 -20.09 18.19
CA ASP A 366 -15.31 -21.05 18.47
C ASP A 366 -15.86 -22.43 18.88
N GLY A 367 -17.19 -22.59 18.92
CA GLY A 367 -17.87 -23.84 19.25
C GLY A 367 -18.10 -24.07 20.73
N ASN A 368 -17.87 -23.08 21.60
CA ASN A 368 -18.14 -23.18 23.03
C ASN A 368 -19.59 -22.78 23.37
N PRO A 369 -20.25 -23.41 24.35
CA PRO A 369 -21.61 -23.03 24.73
C PRO A 369 -21.68 -21.59 25.26
N ILE A 370 -22.64 -20.79 24.77
CA ILE A 370 -22.95 -19.44 25.31
C ILE A 370 -23.79 -19.62 26.57
N SER A 371 -23.11 -19.98 27.66
CA SER A 371 -23.68 -20.10 29.00
C SER A 371 -22.60 -19.90 30.06
N GLY A 372 -23.00 -19.60 31.29
CA GLY A 372 -22.05 -19.42 32.38
C GLY A 372 -22.63 -18.66 33.57
N ALA A 373 -21.75 -18.24 34.48
CA ALA A 373 -22.11 -17.34 35.56
C ALA A 373 -22.27 -15.91 35.05
N VAL A 374 -23.23 -15.16 35.59
CA VAL A 374 -23.34 -13.71 35.35
C VAL A 374 -22.15 -12.97 35.97
N GLY A 375 -21.57 -13.49 37.06
CA GLY A 375 -20.28 -13.01 37.57
C GLY A 375 -20.26 -11.56 38.05
N GLY A 376 -21.43 -10.95 38.30
CA GLY A 376 -21.57 -9.57 38.73
C GLY A 376 -21.32 -8.50 37.66
N VAL A 377 -21.26 -8.88 36.38
CA VAL A 377 -21.09 -7.92 35.28
C VAL A 377 -22.45 -7.44 34.72
N GLY A 378 -22.49 -6.20 34.25
CA GLY A 378 -23.69 -5.62 33.64
C GLY A 378 -23.96 -6.12 32.22
N SER A 379 -22.94 -6.63 31.53
CA SER A 379 -23.05 -7.22 30.21
C SER A 379 -22.01 -8.32 29.98
N LEU A 380 -22.32 -9.27 29.09
CA LEU A 380 -21.38 -10.26 28.56
C LEU A 380 -21.44 -10.24 27.03
N SER A 381 -20.27 -10.16 26.40
CA SER A 381 -20.13 -10.27 24.94
C SER A 381 -20.23 -11.73 24.49
N PHE A 382 -20.81 -11.96 23.31
CA PHE A 382 -20.80 -13.26 22.65
C PHE A 382 -20.49 -13.11 21.15
N THR A 383 -19.97 -14.17 20.55
CA THR A 383 -19.85 -14.32 19.10
C THR A 383 -20.76 -15.44 18.62
N PHE A 384 -21.02 -15.50 17.32
CA PHE A 384 -21.84 -16.54 16.70
C PHE A 384 -21.43 -16.72 15.23
N ASP A 385 -21.12 -17.95 14.83
CA ASP A 385 -20.85 -18.28 13.43
C ASP A 385 -22.14 -18.20 12.60
N TYR A 386 -22.44 -17.02 12.06
CA TYR A 386 -23.70 -16.77 11.37
C TYR A 386 -23.80 -17.57 10.06
N ASP A 387 -22.70 -17.59 9.29
CA ASP A 387 -22.65 -18.21 7.98
C ASP A 387 -22.43 -19.74 8.04
N GLY A 388 -21.83 -20.29 9.10
CA GLY A 388 -21.49 -21.72 9.21
C GLY A 388 -22.23 -22.51 10.28
N ASN A 389 -22.83 -21.88 11.30
CA ASN A 389 -23.48 -22.61 12.38
C ASN A 389 -24.68 -23.42 11.89
N ASN A 390 -24.62 -24.75 12.05
CA ASN A 390 -25.65 -25.72 11.67
C ASN A 390 -26.22 -26.50 12.88
N GLN A 391 -26.03 -25.99 14.10
CA GLN A 391 -26.43 -26.67 15.33
C GLN A 391 -27.92 -27.02 15.30
N GLY A 392 -28.27 -28.23 15.74
CA GLY A 392 -29.66 -28.69 15.75
C GLY A 392 -30.30 -28.85 14.37
N GLY A 393 -29.51 -28.83 13.29
CA GLY A 393 -30.02 -28.89 11.92
C GLY A 393 -30.55 -27.57 11.39
N ARG A 394 -30.25 -26.43 12.04
CA ARG A 394 -30.65 -25.12 11.53
C ARG A 394 -30.00 -24.86 10.16
N PRO A 395 -30.67 -24.15 9.24
CA PRO A 395 -30.06 -23.68 8.01
C PRO A 395 -28.91 -22.68 8.29
N THR A 396 -27.78 -22.86 7.62
CA THR A 396 -26.65 -21.93 7.68
C THR A 396 -26.99 -20.59 7.01
N ALA A 397 -26.25 -19.52 7.35
CA ALA A 397 -26.44 -18.17 6.79
C ALA A 397 -27.86 -17.59 6.94
N THR A 398 -28.57 -17.96 8.01
CA THR A 398 -29.90 -17.43 8.35
C THR A 398 -29.91 -16.86 9.76
N ASP A 399 -30.84 -15.92 10.01
CA ASP A 399 -31.07 -15.35 11.33
C ASP A 399 -31.39 -16.44 12.36
N ALA A 400 -30.70 -16.43 13.51
CA ALA A 400 -30.91 -17.41 14.57
C ALA A 400 -31.90 -16.87 15.60
N SER A 401 -33.08 -17.48 15.67
CA SER A 401 -34.04 -17.20 16.75
C SER A 401 -33.59 -17.89 18.04
N VAL A 402 -33.42 -17.11 19.10
CA VAL A 402 -32.84 -17.57 20.38
C VAL A 402 -33.71 -17.18 21.57
N VAL A 403 -33.60 -17.95 22.64
CA VAL A 403 -34.15 -17.66 23.96
C VAL A 403 -32.99 -17.62 24.95
N ALA A 404 -32.72 -16.43 25.47
CA ALA A 404 -31.79 -16.28 26.58
C ALA A 404 -32.55 -16.49 27.89
N VAL A 405 -31.92 -17.19 28.82
CA VAL A 405 -32.43 -17.38 30.17
C VAL A 405 -31.38 -16.96 31.18
N ALA A 406 -31.82 -16.42 32.30
CA ALA A 406 -31.00 -16.28 33.48
C ALA A 406 -31.79 -16.53 34.76
N ILE A 407 -31.10 -16.97 35.79
CA ILE A 407 -31.68 -17.29 37.09
C ILE A 407 -30.63 -17.07 38.18
N GLY A 408 -31.04 -16.53 39.31
CA GLY A 408 -30.25 -16.51 40.55
C GLY A 408 -30.92 -17.32 41.65
N LEU A 409 -30.25 -17.46 42.79
CA LEU A 409 -30.80 -18.16 43.95
C LEU A 409 -31.37 -17.19 44.99
N ASN A 410 -30.72 -16.05 45.19
CA ASN A 410 -30.93 -15.18 46.35
C ASN A 410 -31.66 -13.88 46.03
N LYS A 411 -31.42 -13.30 44.84
CA LYS A 411 -31.89 -11.96 44.49
C LYS A 411 -32.52 -11.87 43.11
N ALA A 412 -32.25 -12.80 42.20
CA ALA A 412 -32.83 -12.77 40.85
C ALA A 412 -33.77 -13.95 40.59
N GLN A 413 -35.02 -13.65 40.24
CA GLN A 413 -35.96 -14.65 39.72
C GLN A 413 -35.51 -15.20 38.37
N PHE A 414 -36.04 -16.36 38.01
CA PHE A 414 -35.95 -16.86 36.64
C PHE A 414 -36.52 -15.83 35.66
N VAL A 415 -35.75 -15.49 34.64
CA VAL A 415 -36.16 -14.63 33.52
C VAL A 415 -35.77 -15.28 32.20
N SER A 416 -36.62 -15.10 31.20
CA SER A 416 -36.31 -15.44 29.82
C SER A 416 -36.64 -14.27 28.89
N ALA A 417 -35.87 -14.16 27.80
CA ALA A 417 -36.08 -13.18 26.74
C ALA A 417 -35.85 -13.84 25.39
N THR A 418 -36.75 -13.60 24.44
CA THR A 418 -36.57 -13.98 23.04
C THR A 418 -35.78 -12.91 22.31
N ALA A 419 -34.88 -13.33 21.43
CA ALA A 419 -34.12 -12.45 20.55
C ALA A 419 -33.84 -13.15 19.21
N THR A 420 -33.32 -12.38 18.27
CA THR A 420 -32.83 -12.90 16.99
C THR A 420 -31.41 -12.42 16.79
N ILE A 421 -30.48 -13.36 16.65
CA ILE A 421 -29.11 -13.03 16.23
C ILE A 421 -29.16 -12.85 14.72
N THR A 422 -28.97 -11.61 14.30
CA THR A 422 -28.88 -11.22 12.90
C THR A 422 -27.42 -11.17 12.46
N ARG A 423 -27.19 -11.04 11.15
CA ARG A 423 -25.86 -10.85 10.54
C ARG A 423 -25.28 -9.47 10.89
N SER A 424 -24.97 -9.26 12.17
CA SER A 424 -24.52 -8.01 12.77
C SER A 424 -23.51 -8.28 13.89
N VAL A 425 -22.66 -7.30 14.18
CA VAL A 425 -21.77 -7.32 15.36
C VAL A 425 -22.35 -6.57 16.55
N THR A 426 -23.59 -6.06 16.43
CA THR A 426 -24.26 -5.24 17.45
C THR A 426 -25.57 -5.86 17.94
N ASN A 427 -25.67 -7.18 17.98
CA ASN A 427 -26.85 -7.84 18.52
C ASN A 427 -26.97 -7.57 20.03
N VAL A 428 -28.19 -7.38 20.54
CA VAL A 428 -28.42 -7.09 21.97
C VAL A 428 -29.54 -7.97 22.50
N ILE A 429 -29.29 -8.60 23.65
CA ILE A 429 -30.26 -9.41 24.37
C ILE A 429 -30.40 -8.86 25.80
N ASN A 430 -31.61 -8.46 26.19
CA ASN A 430 -31.86 -7.88 27.52
C ASN A 430 -32.50 -8.90 28.48
N LEU A 431 -31.83 -9.17 29.60
CA LEU A 431 -32.35 -10.01 30.69
C LEU A 431 -32.63 -9.14 31.91
N VAL A 432 -33.91 -8.89 32.16
CA VAL A 432 -34.40 -8.05 33.26
C VAL A 432 -35.15 -8.91 34.27
N SER A 433 -34.44 -9.37 35.29
CA SER A 433 -35.03 -10.20 36.35
C SER A 433 -35.67 -9.36 37.46
N SER A 434 -36.80 -9.83 38.01
CA SER A 434 -37.40 -9.25 39.21
C SER A 434 -36.67 -9.69 40.48
N LEU A 435 -36.86 -8.96 41.58
CA LEU A 435 -36.26 -9.31 42.88
C LEU A 435 -36.84 -10.64 43.38
N GLU A 436 -35.97 -11.58 43.73
CA GLU A 436 -36.33 -12.87 44.28
C GLU A 436 -36.94 -12.75 45.69
N ARG A 437 -37.92 -13.62 45.97
CA ARG A 437 -38.63 -13.73 47.26
C ARG A 437 -38.72 -15.19 47.71
N ASN A 438 -37.60 -15.91 47.61
CA ASN A 438 -37.49 -17.28 48.05
C ASN A 438 -37.42 -17.40 49.59
N TYR A 439 -37.79 -18.58 50.09
CA TYR A 439 -37.49 -18.96 51.47
C TYR A 439 -35.98 -19.01 51.68
N GLN A 440 -35.51 -18.54 52.83
CA GLN A 440 -34.14 -18.82 53.25
C GLN A 440 -34.00 -20.33 53.46
N ASN A 441 -33.30 -21.00 52.54
CA ASN A 441 -32.78 -22.34 52.81
C ASN A 441 -31.56 -22.16 53.72
N SER A 442 -31.77 -22.37 55.02
CA SER A 442 -30.72 -22.42 56.04
C SER A 442 -30.03 -23.77 56.09
#